data_AF-A0A945HXQ2-F1
#
_entry.id   AF-A0A945HXQ2-F1
#
_cell.length_a   1.000
_cell.length_b   1.000
_cell.length_c   1.000
_cell.angle_alpha   90.00
_cell.angle_beta   90.00
_cell.angle_gamma   90.00
#
_symmetry.space_group_name_H-M   'P 1'
#
loop_
_entity.id
_entity.type
_entity.pdbx_description
1 polymer ?
#
loop_
_entity_poly.entity_id
_entity_poly.type
_entity_poly.pdbx_seq_one_letter_code
_entity_poly.pdbx_strand_id
1 'polypeptide(L)' 'MNKLKNLGLSVAIFACLFKLMSWSGATILLIIGALLLGVYYLIKVFD' A
#
# COMPACT_ATOMS: atom_id res chain seq x y z
N MET A 1 6.01 8.08 -12.64
CA MET A 1 5.40 8.16 -11.29
C MET A 1 3.99 7.55 -11.15
N ASN A 2 3.08 7.69 -12.11
CA ASN A 2 1.69 7.21 -11.96
C ASN A 2 1.53 5.68 -11.77
N LYS A 3 2.39 4.86 -12.40
CA LYS A 3 2.40 3.39 -12.21
C LYS A 3 2.74 2.98 -10.76
N LEU A 4 3.65 3.69 -10.11
CA LEU A 4 4.05 3.39 -8.71
C LEU A 4 2.91 3.72 -7.74
N LYS A 5 2.22 4.84 -7.98
CA LYS A 5 1.03 5.23 -7.22
C LYS A 5 -0.06 4.16 -7.32
N ASN A 6 -0.37 3.71 -8.54
CA ASN A 6 -1.42 2.69 -8.74
C ASN A 6 -1.06 1.35 -8.12
N LEU A 7 0.22 0.95 -8.13
CA LEU A 7 0.68 -0.27 -7.45
C LEU A 7 0.47 -0.19 -5.93
N GLY A 8 0.91 0.90 -5.28
CA GLY A 8 0.72 1.08 -3.85
C GLY A 8 -0.77 1.11 -3.45
N LEU A 9 -1.60 1.75 -4.28
CA LEU A 9 -3.04 1.85 -4.04
C LEU A 9 -3.75 0.50 -4.18
N SER A 10 -3.41 -0.29 -5.20
CA SER A 10 -3.94 -1.64 -5.36
C SER A 10 -3.56 -2.55 -4.19
N VAL A 11 -2.29 -2.53 -3.75
CA VAL A 11 -1.83 -3.33 -2.60
C VAL A 11 -2.55 -2.93 -1.31
N ALA A 12 -2.76 -1.63 -1.09
CA ALA A 12 -3.52 -1.14 0.07
C ALA A 12 -4.99 -1.59 0.05
N ILE A 13 -5.66 -1.55 -1.12
CA ILE A 13 -7.04 -2.02 -1.27
C ILE A 13 -7.15 -3.53 -0.99
N PHE A 14 -6.24 -4.33 -1.55
CA PHE A 14 -6.18 -5.77 -1.30
C PHE A 14 -5.92 -6.08 0.18
N ALA A 15 -5.01 -5.35 0.82
CA ALA A 15 -4.74 -5.54 2.24
C ALA A 15 -5.93 -5.16 3.14
N CYS A 16 -6.70 -4.12 2.77
CA CYS A 16 -7.95 -3.78 3.46
C CYS A 16 -8.99 -4.90 3.33
N LEU A 17 -9.14 -5.47 2.13
CA LEU A 17 -10.02 -6.61 1.88
C LEU A 17 -9.63 -7.84 2.73
N PHE A 18 -8.34 -8.20 2.76
CA PHE A 18 -7.87 -9.31 3.58
C PHE A 18 -8.04 -9.08 5.08
N LYS A 19 -7.97 -7.82 5.53
CA LYS A 19 -8.22 -7.45 6.93
C LYS A 19 -9.69 -7.64 7.30
N LEU A 20 -10.61 -7.29 6.41
CA LEU A 20 -12.04 -7.56 6.59
C LEU A 20 -12.34 -9.07 6.61
N MET A 21 -11.60 -9.85 5.84
CA MET A 21 -11.71 -11.31 5.81
C MET A 21 -11.07 -12.02 7.04
N SER A 22 -10.54 -11.27 8.02
CA SER A 22 -9.82 -11.81 9.20
C SER A 22 -8.66 -12.76 8.85
N TRP A 23 -7.97 -12.50 7.74
CA TRP A 23 -6.80 -13.29 7.37
C TRP A 23 -5.60 -12.87 8.22
N SER A 24 -4.93 -13.83 8.86
CA SER A 24 -3.81 -13.62 9.80
C SER A 24 -2.67 -12.74 9.23
N GLY A 25 -2.44 -12.80 7.92
CA GLY A 25 -1.40 -12.00 7.23
C GLY A 25 -1.82 -10.61 6.78
N ALA A 26 -3.08 -10.20 6.96
CA ALA A 26 -3.60 -8.96 6.40
C ALA A 26 -2.87 -7.71 6.91
N THR A 27 -2.51 -7.68 8.19
CA THR A 27 -1.80 -6.55 8.80
C THR A 27 -0.43 -6.33 8.16
N ILE A 28 0.30 -7.42 7.88
CA ILE A 28 1.61 -7.37 7.21
C ILE A 28 1.47 -6.86 5.78
N LEU A 29 0.46 -7.32 5.04
CA LEU A 29 0.18 -6.85 3.68
C LEU A 29 -0.18 -5.35 3.66
N LEU A 30 -0.89 -4.87 4.69
CA LEU A 30 -1.31 -3.47 4.83
C LEU A 30 -0.12 -2.57 5.14
N ILE A 31 0.79 -3.02 6.00
CA ILE A 31 2.05 -2.33 6.30
C ILE A 31 2.87 -2.17 5.01
N ILE A 32 2.99 -3.22 4.20
CA ILE A 32 3.74 -3.18 2.94
C ILE A 32 3.10 -2.21 1.95
N GLY A 33 1.77 -2.24 1.78
CA GLY A 33 1.05 -1.31 0.90
C GLY A 33 1.18 0.16 1.32
N ALA A 34 1.07 0.42 2.63
CA ALA A 34 1.24 1.75 3.20
C ALA A 34 2.69 2.26 3.06
N LEU A 35 3.67 1.39 3.25
CA LEU A 35 5.09 1.74 3.10
C LEU A 35 5.43 2.09 1.65
N LEU A 36 4.87 1.36 0.68
CA LEU A 36 5.04 1.64 -0.75
C LEU A 36 4.41 2.99 -1.15
N LEU A 37 3.23 3.32 -0.61
CA LEU A 37 2.58 4.63 -0.77
C LEU A 37 3.38 5.75 -0.08
N GLY A 38 3.94 5.47 1.10
CA GLY A 38 4.80 6.39 1.83
C GLY A 38 6.05 6.78 1.04
N VAL A 39 6.76 5.79 0.48
CA VAL A 39 7.93 6.03 -0.38
C VAL A 39 7.56 6.84 -1.62
N TYR A 40 6.41 6.56 -2.25
CA TYR A 40 5.92 7.37 -3.38
C TYR A 40 5.73 8.85 -3.00
N TYR A 41 5.09 9.11 -1.86
CA TYR A 41 4.87 10.48 -1.38
C TYR A 41 6.19 11.16 -0.98
N LEU A 42 7.12 10.43 -0.40
CA LEU A 42 8.44 10.94 -0.02
C LEU A 42 9.22 11.40 -1.26
N ILE A 43 9.27 10.58 -2.31
CA ILE A 43 9.92 10.92 -3.58
C ILE A 43 9.25 12.15 -4.21
N LYS A 44 7.91 12.22 -4.15
CA LYS A 44 7.14 13.35 -4.70
C LYS A 44 7.36 14.67 -3.97
N VAL A 45 7.81 14.66 -2.71
CA VAL A 45 8.16 15.88 -1.97
C VAL A 45 9.49 16.48 -2.44
N PHE A 46 10.40 15.64 -2.92
CA PHE A 46 11.74 16.05 -3.37
C PHE A 46 11.85 16.25 -4.89
N ASP A 47 10.76 16.01 -5.63
CA ASP A 47 10.58 16.29 -7.06
C ASP A 47 9.81 17.62 -7.21
#